data_AF-A0A356Z3N2-F1
#
_entry.id   AF-A0A356Z3N2-F1
#
_cell.length_a   1.000
_cell.length_b   1.000
_cell.length_c   1.000
_cell.angle_alpha   90.00
_cell.angle_beta   90.00
_cell.angle_gamma   90.00
#
_symmetry.space_group_name_H-M   'P 1'
#
loop_
_entity.id
_entity.type
_entity.pdbx_description
1 polymer ?
#
loop_
_entity_poly.entity_id
_entity_poly.type
_entity_poly.pdbx_seq_one_letter_code
_entity_poly.pdbx_strand_id
1 'polypeptide(L)'
;LGGVSDTQDATGNITWTKPDRVEPEQIIAAVQSFTGMILQTPPMYSAVHHQGKRLYELARKGETVEVKPRQVQIDAIDITDISWNESGRVQVSLQVKCSEGTYIRTLCHDIGQKLGSGAYMDKLTRISSGVFNLKEAYTPEMILAHGVENYLKPLDYPLNELPAVKLDEEGWNRICHGNSIDILEECPEGI
;
A
#
# COMPACT_ATOMS: atom_id res chain seq x y z
N LEU A 1 7.15 -15.95 9.09
CA LEU A 1 8.28 -16.63 8.41
C LEU A 1 8.00 -18.12 8.35
N GLY A 2 8.73 -18.86 7.50
CA GLY A 2 8.67 -20.33 7.48
C GLY A 2 7.58 -20.92 6.57
N GLY A 3 7.10 -20.15 5.59
CA GLY A 3 6.16 -20.63 4.59
C GLY A 3 5.97 -19.62 3.46
N VAL A 4 5.53 -20.10 2.30
CA VAL A 4 5.25 -19.29 1.10
C VAL A 4 3.82 -19.55 0.67
N SER A 5 3.07 -18.48 0.39
CA SER A 5 1.69 -18.55 -0.11
C SER A 5 1.64 -18.17 -1.59
N ASP A 6 0.79 -18.85 -2.36
CA ASP A 6 0.53 -18.55 -3.78
C ASP A 6 -0.13 -17.17 -3.99
N THR A 7 -0.91 -16.70 -3.01
CA THR A 7 -1.48 -15.34 -2.97
C THR A 7 -0.57 -14.34 -2.26
N GLN A 8 0.57 -14.79 -1.73
CA GLN A 8 1.48 -14.03 -0.85
C GLN A 8 0.85 -13.55 0.47
N ASP A 9 -0.33 -14.05 0.83
CA ASP A 9 -1.02 -13.79 2.10
C ASP A 9 -1.63 -15.07 2.70
N ALA A 10 -2.15 -14.98 3.93
CA ALA A 10 -2.73 -16.10 4.65
C ALA A 10 -3.99 -16.72 4.00
N THR A 11 -4.56 -16.10 2.96
CA THR A 11 -5.78 -16.60 2.29
C THR A 11 -5.49 -17.61 1.18
N GLY A 12 -4.23 -17.71 0.77
CA GLY A 12 -3.77 -18.65 -0.26
C GLY A 12 -3.38 -20.02 0.28
N ASN A 13 -2.89 -20.86 -0.62
CA ASN A 13 -2.34 -22.17 -0.28
C ASN A 13 -0.90 -22.00 0.21
N ILE A 14 -0.67 -22.32 1.49
CA ILE A 14 0.64 -22.15 2.12
C ILE A 14 1.47 -23.42 1.94
N THR A 15 2.60 -23.28 1.25
CA THR A 15 3.68 -24.27 1.22
C THR A 15 4.65 -23.96 2.36
N TRP A 16 4.67 -24.83 3.36
CA TRP A 16 5.55 -24.66 4.52
C TRP A 16 7.00 -25.00 4.19
N THR A 17 7.91 -24.15 4.65
CA THR A 17 9.35 -24.38 4.54
C THR A 17 9.89 -24.91 5.87
N LYS A 18 11.06 -25.55 5.82
CA LYS A 18 11.83 -25.94 7.01
C LYS A 18 13.12 -25.13 7.06
N PRO A 19 13.06 -23.82 7.35
CA PRO A 19 14.26 -23.04 7.44
C PRO A 19 15.06 -23.45 8.66
N ASP A 20 16.38 -23.30 8.57
CA ASP A 20 17.20 -23.17 9.75
C ASP A 20 16.68 -22.00 10.60
N ARG A 21 16.95 -22.06 11.91
CA ARG A 21 16.53 -21.01 12.83
C ARG A 21 17.06 -19.65 12.33
N VAL A 22 16.14 -18.73 12.07
CA VAL A 22 16.46 -17.35 11.69
C VAL A 22 16.62 -16.55 12.97
N GLU A 23 17.81 -16.02 13.21
CA GLU A 23 18.07 -15.21 14.40
C GLU A 23 17.53 -13.78 14.24
N PRO A 24 17.09 -13.11 15.33
CA PRO A 24 16.52 -11.76 15.27
C PRO A 24 17.39 -10.74 14.52
N GLU A 25 18.71 -10.80 14.65
CA GLU A 25 19.64 -9.89 13.99
C GLU A 25 19.60 -10.04 12.46
N GLN A 26 19.39 -11.27 11.97
CA GLN A 26 19.23 -11.53 10.53
C GLN A 26 17.90 -10.96 10.03
N ILE A 27 16.84 -11.07 10.82
CA ILE A 27 15.53 -10.48 10.51
C ILE A 27 15.66 -8.96 10.40
N ILE A 28 16.27 -8.32 11.39
CA ILE A 28 16.49 -6.87 11.41
C ILE A 28 17.28 -6.42 10.18
N ALA A 29 18.41 -7.06 9.90
CA ALA A 29 19.25 -6.72 8.76
C ALA A 29 18.52 -6.91 7.41
N ALA A 30 17.75 -8.00 7.26
CA ALA A 30 16.97 -8.25 6.06
C ALA A 30 15.90 -7.18 5.87
N VAL A 31 15.10 -6.88 6.89
CA VAL A 31 14.03 -5.87 6.85
C VAL A 31 14.58 -4.50 6.51
N GLN A 32 15.63 -4.04 7.20
CA GLN A 32 16.22 -2.71 6.98
C GLN A 32 16.76 -2.53 5.56
N SER A 33 17.22 -3.61 4.92
CA SER A 33 17.75 -3.56 3.55
C SER A 33 16.72 -3.24 2.46
N PHE A 34 15.42 -3.23 2.78
CA PHE A 34 14.35 -2.83 1.86
C PHE A 34 14.01 -1.34 1.93
N THR A 35 14.66 -0.57 2.81
CA THR A 35 14.47 0.89 2.88
C THR A 35 15.02 1.57 1.63
N GLY A 36 14.29 2.55 1.09
CA GLY A 36 14.65 3.29 -0.12
C GLY A 36 13.97 2.76 -1.38
N MET A 37 14.59 3.00 -2.54
CA MET A 37 14.06 2.60 -3.84
C MET A 37 14.30 1.12 -4.07
N ILE A 38 13.22 0.37 -4.31
CA ILE A 38 13.27 -1.07 -4.59
C ILE A 38 12.45 -1.42 -5.83
N LEU A 39 12.76 -2.56 -6.43
CA LEU A 39 11.95 -3.15 -7.48
C LEU A 39 11.02 -4.20 -6.87
N GLN A 40 9.72 -4.08 -7.14
CA GLN A 40 8.73 -5.09 -6.79
C GLN A 40 8.07 -5.64 -8.05
N THR A 41 7.93 -6.96 -8.10
CA THR A 41 7.06 -7.61 -9.08
C THR A 41 5.67 -7.73 -8.50
N PRO A 42 4.65 -7.03 -9.06
CA PRO A 42 3.28 -7.18 -8.58
C PRO A 42 2.83 -8.65 -8.57
N PRO A 43 2.10 -9.09 -7.53
CA PRO A 43 1.64 -10.46 -7.46
C PRO A 43 0.60 -10.75 -8.54
N MET A 44 0.49 -12.01 -8.94
CA MET A 44 -0.55 -12.47 -9.88
C MET A 44 -1.96 -12.16 -9.35
N TYR A 45 -2.18 -12.23 -8.04
CA TYR A 45 -3.41 -11.77 -7.39
C TYR A 45 -3.40 -10.24 -7.16
N SER A 46 -3.33 -9.47 -8.25
CA SER A 46 -3.40 -8.01 -8.25
C SER A 46 -4.32 -7.47 -9.34
N ALA A 47 -4.70 -6.20 -9.18
CA ALA A 47 -5.49 -5.47 -10.17
C ALA A 47 -4.62 -4.91 -11.32
N VAL A 48 -3.35 -5.29 -11.47
CA VAL A 48 -2.55 -4.82 -12.61
C VAL A 48 -3.14 -5.33 -13.92
N HIS A 49 -3.18 -4.48 -14.94
CA HIS A 49 -3.58 -4.92 -16.29
C HIS A 49 -2.41 -5.53 -17.04
N HIS A 50 -2.70 -6.64 -17.72
CA HIS A 50 -1.83 -7.27 -18.70
C HIS A 50 -2.66 -7.56 -19.95
N GLN A 51 -2.32 -6.91 -21.07
CA GLN A 51 -3.00 -7.10 -22.37
C GLN A 51 -4.54 -7.01 -22.29
N GLY A 52 -5.06 -6.01 -21.57
CA GLY A 52 -6.50 -5.78 -21.45
C GLY A 52 -7.24 -6.66 -20.43
N LYS A 53 -6.54 -7.57 -19.73
CA LYS A 53 -7.09 -8.38 -18.64
C LYS A 53 -6.43 -8.03 -17.31
N ARG A 54 -7.12 -8.22 -16.18
CA ARG A 54 -6.49 -8.03 -14.85
C ARG A 54 -5.72 -9.30 -14.46
N LEU A 55 -4.57 -9.16 -13.78
CA LEU A 55 -3.75 -10.32 -13.40
C LEU A 55 -4.53 -11.33 -12.53
N TYR A 56 -5.39 -10.87 -11.62
CA TYR A 56 -6.18 -11.79 -10.80
C TYR A 56 -7.17 -12.64 -11.63
N GLU A 57 -7.61 -12.17 -12.80
CA GLU A 57 -8.50 -12.93 -13.69
C GLU A 57 -7.76 -14.10 -14.35
N LEU A 58 -6.48 -13.88 -14.69
CA LEU A 58 -5.59 -14.92 -15.20
C LEU A 58 -5.25 -15.92 -14.09
N ALA A 59 -4.89 -15.43 -12.90
CA ALA A 59 -4.57 -16.26 -11.75
C ALA A 59 -5.70 -17.23 -11.37
N ARG A 60 -6.96 -16.75 -11.37
CA ARG A 60 -8.15 -17.60 -11.11
C ARG A 60 -8.38 -18.70 -12.14
N LYS A 61 -7.81 -18.56 -13.34
CA LYS A 61 -7.83 -19.58 -14.40
C LYS A 61 -6.62 -20.51 -14.34
N GLY A 62 -5.72 -20.32 -13.39
CA GLY A 62 -4.43 -21.02 -13.33
C GLY A 62 -3.44 -20.55 -14.40
N GLU A 63 -3.71 -19.43 -15.07
CA GLU A 63 -2.82 -18.83 -16.06
C GLU A 63 -1.80 -17.94 -15.34
N THR A 64 -0.52 -18.12 -15.67
CA THR A 64 0.57 -17.27 -15.18
C THR A 64 1.17 -16.48 -16.34
N VAL A 65 1.57 -15.23 -16.05
CA VAL A 65 2.21 -14.36 -17.04
C VAL A 65 3.43 -13.70 -16.41
N GLU A 66 4.40 -13.36 -17.26
CA GLU A 66 5.54 -12.57 -16.81
C GLU A 66 5.09 -11.14 -16.50
N VAL A 67 5.33 -10.71 -15.26
CA VAL A 67 4.99 -9.36 -14.79
C VAL A 67 6.29 -8.58 -14.66
N LYS A 68 6.37 -7.43 -15.34
CA LYS A 68 7.54 -6.56 -15.24
C LYS A 68 7.62 -5.95 -13.84
N PRO A 69 8.80 -5.96 -13.20
CA PRO A 69 9.02 -5.24 -11.94
C PRO A 69 8.76 -3.75 -12.09
N ARG A 70 8.30 -3.13 -11.01
CA ARG A 70 8.07 -1.69 -10.91
C ARG A 70 8.87 -1.14 -9.74
N GLN A 71 9.36 0.08 -9.92
CA GLN A 71 10.04 0.79 -8.86
C GLN A 71 9.02 1.33 -7.86
N VAL A 72 9.28 1.12 -6.58
CA VAL A 72 8.53 1.67 -5.46
C VAL A 72 9.52 2.23 -4.42
N GLN A 73 9.03 3.12 -3.57
CA GLN A 73 9.82 3.74 -2.51
C GLN A 73 9.33 3.26 -1.15
N ILE A 74 10.22 2.74 -0.32
CA ILE A 74 9.99 2.49 1.10
C ILE A 74 10.65 3.64 1.87
N ASP A 75 9.85 4.59 2.34
CA ASP A 75 10.34 5.76 3.07
C ASP A 75 10.84 5.39 4.47
N ALA A 76 10.13 4.47 5.13
CA ALA A 76 10.50 3.94 6.44
C ALA A 76 9.92 2.54 6.64
N ILE A 77 10.67 1.69 7.33
CA ILE A 77 10.24 0.35 7.72
C ILE A 77 10.79 0.00 9.11
N ASP A 78 9.88 -0.22 10.05
CA ASP A 78 10.20 -0.51 11.44
C ASP A 78 9.64 -1.86 11.85
N ILE A 79 10.42 -2.62 12.62
CA ILE A 79 9.94 -3.83 13.28
C ILE A 79 9.30 -3.41 14.59
N THR A 80 8.00 -3.67 14.75
CA THR A 80 7.24 -3.32 15.96
C THR A 80 7.13 -4.48 16.93
N ASP A 81 7.26 -5.72 16.46
CA ASP A 81 7.23 -6.93 17.29
C ASP A 81 7.91 -8.11 16.56
N ILE A 82 8.56 -8.98 17.34
CA ILE A 82 9.00 -10.31 16.90
C ILE A 82 8.52 -11.33 17.93
N SER A 83 7.64 -12.21 17.52
CA SER A 83 6.98 -13.20 18.38
C SER A 83 6.91 -14.58 17.72
N TRP A 84 6.46 -15.57 18.48
CA TRP A 84 6.30 -16.95 18.02
C TRP A 84 4.84 -17.35 18.17
N ASN A 85 4.27 -17.93 17.11
CA ASN A 85 2.91 -18.46 17.18
C ASN A 85 2.86 -19.82 17.88
N GLU A 86 1.66 -20.34 18.10
CA GLU A 86 1.42 -21.63 18.77
C GLU A 86 2.13 -22.82 18.09
N SER A 87 2.41 -22.71 16.78
CA SER A 87 3.15 -23.72 16.02
C SER A 87 4.67 -23.51 16.04
N GLY A 88 5.18 -22.59 16.88
CA GLY A 88 6.60 -22.26 17.01
C GLY A 88 7.19 -21.48 15.84
N ARG A 89 6.36 -20.88 14.98
CA ARG A 89 6.83 -20.09 13.83
C ARG A 89 6.97 -18.62 14.19
N VAL A 90 8.02 -18.00 13.67
CA VAL A 90 8.30 -16.58 13.88
C VAL A 90 7.28 -15.71 13.14
N GLN A 91 6.64 -14.82 13.87
CA GLN A 91 5.83 -13.71 13.39
C GLN A 91 6.61 -12.41 13.57
N VAL A 92 6.63 -11.58 12.53
CA VAL A 92 7.32 -10.29 12.53
C VAL A 92 6.26 -9.24 12.17
N SER A 93 6.04 -8.29 13.06
CA SER A 93 5.14 -7.16 12.81
C SER A 93 5.95 -5.99 12.27
N LEU A 94 5.47 -5.42 11.17
CA LEU A 94 6.13 -4.32 10.47
C LEU A 94 5.21 -3.12 10.41
N GLN A 95 5.77 -1.94 10.64
CA GLN A 95 5.14 -0.67 10.28
C GLN A 95 5.90 -0.08 9.09
N VAL A 96 5.18 0.19 8.00
CA VAL A 96 5.78 0.58 6.71
C VAL A 96 5.18 1.90 6.25
N LYS A 97 6.03 2.86 5.92
CA LYS A 97 5.70 4.05 5.14
C LYS A 97 6.28 3.88 3.74
N CYS A 98 5.42 3.96 2.72
CA CYS A 98 5.81 3.66 1.35
C CYS A 98 5.01 4.48 0.34
N SER A 99 5.53 4.57 -0.89
CA SER A 99 4.83 5.18 -2.02
C SER A 99 3.60 4.38 -2.44
N GLU A 100 2.77 5.01 -3.26
CA GLU A 100 1.70 4.32 -3.97
C GLU A 100 2.23 3.14 -4.81
N GLY A 101 1.34 2.18 -5.09
CA GLY A 101 1.67 1.00 -5.88
C GLY A 101 2.52 -0.06 -5.16
N THR A 102 2.97 0.21 -3.93
CA THR A 102 3.70 -0.76 -3.10
C THR A 102 2.80 -1.91 -2.67
N TYR A 103 3.25 -3.14 -2.92
CA TYR A 103 2.56 -4.36 -2.48
C TYR A 103 3.20 -4.85 -1.18
N ILE A 104 2.53 -4.63 -0.05
CA ILE A 104 3.01 -5.13 1.26
C ILE A 104 3.13 -6.66 1.29
N ARG A 105 2.25 -7.37 0.58
CA ARG A 105 2.34 -8.83 0.40
C ARG A 105 3.65 -9.26 -0.26
N THR A 106 4.04 -8.55 -1.31
CA THR A 106 5.29 -8.79 -2.03
C THR A 106 6.49 -8.40 -1.18
N LEU A 107 6.42 -7.30 -0.44
CA LEU A 107 7.46 -6.92 0.53
C LEU A 107 7.69 -8.02 1.57
N CYS A 108 6.63 -8.55 2.19
CA CYS A 108 6.74 -9.68 3.12
C CYS A 108 7.37 -10.90 2.45
N HIS A 109 6.89 -11.27 1.25
CA HIS A 109 7.43 -12.38 0.47
C HIS A 109 8.93 -12.22 0.21
N ASP A 110 9.37 -11.07 -0.29
CA ASP A 110 10.74 -10.78 -0.67
C ASP A 110 11.68 -10.76 0.56
N ILE A 111 11.22 -10.21 1.69
CA ILE A 111 11.95 -10.32 2.97
C ILE A 111 12.15 -11.79 3.35
N GLY A 112 11.09 -12.61 3.21
CA GLY A 112 11.16 -14.05 3.44
C GLY A 112 12.14 -14.77 2.52
N GLN A 113 12.16 -14.42 1.22
CA GLN A 113 13.12 -14.95 0.25
C GLN A 113 14.55 -14.57 0.61
N LYS A 114 14.79 -13.31 0.99
CA LYS A 114 16.10 -12.82 1.41
C LYS A 114 16.63 -13.55 2.65
N LEU A 115 15.75 -13.90 3.57
CA LEU A 115 16.08 -14.69 4.76
C LEU A 115 16.27 -16.18 4.46
N GLY A 116 16.00 -16.64 3.23
CA GLY A 116 16.00 -18.06 2.87
C GLY A 116 14.92 -18.88 3.58
N SER A 117 14.00 -18.23 4.30
CA SER A 117 12.96 -18.91 5.09
C SER A 117 11.59 -18.92 4.44
N GLY A 118 11.35 -18.03 3.48
CA GLY A 118 10.03 -17.77 2.97
C GLY A 118 9.15 -17.03 3.99
N ALA A 119 8.25 -16.23 3.46
CA ALA A 119 7.23 -15.55 4.25
C ALA A 119 5.97 -15.31 3.40
N TYR A 120 4.89 -15.10 4.12
CA TYR A 120 3.62 -14.61 3.59
C TYR A 120 3.07 -13.58 4.58
N MET A 121 2.21 -12.69 4.09
CA MET A 121 1.56 -11.69 4.93
C MET A 121 0.38 -12.32 5.69
N ASP A 122 0.45 -12.33 7.01
CA ASP A 122 -0.62 -12.89 7.86
C ASP A 122 -1.79 -11.91 8.02
N LYS A 123 -1.48 -10.66 8.40
CA LYS A 123 -2.45 -9.59 8.65
C LYS A 123 -1.93 -8.28 8.08
N LEU A 124 -2.85 -7.41 7.67
CA LEU A 124 -2.54 -6.08 7.17
C LEU A 124 -3.60 -5.07 7.63
N THR A 125 -3.13 -3.96 8.17
CA THR A 125 -3.96 -2.81 8.51
C THR A 125 -3.35 -1.57 7.90
N ARG A 126 -4.11 -0.90 7.02
CA ARG A 126 -3.70 0.41 6.50
C ARG A 126 -4.06 1.48 7.53
N ILE A 127 -3.04 2.03 8.18
CA ILE A 127 -3.21 3.04 9.25
C ILE A 127 -3.39 4.47 8.72
N SER A 128 -2.94 4.74 7.50
CA SER A 128 -3.11 6.05 6.83
C SER A 128 -3.02 5.92 5.31
N SER A 129 -3.51 6.93 4.60
CA SER A 129 -3.40 7.11 3.14
C SER A 129 -3.43 8.59 2.82
N GLY A 130 -2.28 9.18 2.49
CA GLY A 130 -2.16 10.64 2.38
C GLY A 130 -2.59 11.31 3.67
N VAL A 131 -3.50 12.30 3.56
CA VAL A 131 -4.06 13.03 4.71
C VAL A 131 -5.07 12.22 5.54
N PHE A 132 -5.54 11.07 5.07
CA PHE A 132 -6.57 10.28 5.76
C PHE A 132 -5.95 9.32 6.78
N ASN A 133 -6.45 9.35 8.03
CA ASN A 133 -6.00 8.46 9.09
C ASN A 133 -7.07 7.43 9.51
N LEU A 134 -6.65 6.23 9.87
CA LEU A 134 -7.56 5.18 10.35
C LEU A 134 -8.34 5.59 11.60
N LYS A 135 -7.76 6.44 12.46
CA LYS A 135 -8.43 6.95 13.67
C LYS A 135 -9.67 7.79 13.35
N GLU A 136 -9.75 8.33 12.15
CA GLU A 136 -10.87 9.13 11.65
C GLU A 136 -11.78 8.32 10.70
N ALA A 137 -11.52 7.02 10.56
CA ALA A 137 -12.34 6.16 9.71
C ALA A 137 -13.63 5.76 10.41
N TYR A 138 -14.72 5.76 9.65
CA TYR A 138 -16.03 5.30 10.10
C TYR A 138 -16.36 3.97 9.44
N THR A 139 -17.02 3.08 10.17
CA THR A 139 -17.49 1.82 9.58
C THR A 139 -18.72 2.06 8.71
N PRO A 140 -19.01 1.19 7.73
CA PRO A 140 -20.22 1.29 6.92
C PRO A 140 -21.50 1.33 7.76
N GLU A 141 -21.55 0.58 8.88
CA GLU A 141 -22.70 0.55 9.77
C GLU A 141 -22.94 1.90 10.46
N MET A 142 -21.87 2.57 10.91
CA MET A 142 -21.97 3.91 11.49
C MET A 142 -22.49 4.93 10.48
N ILE A 143 -22.02 4.83 9.23
CA ILE A 143 -22.43 5.70 8.13
C ILE A 143 -23.92 5.49 7.80
N LEU A 144 -24.35 4.22 7.67
CA LEU A 144 -25.74 3.88 7.40
C LEU A 144 -26.69 4.34 8.50
N ALA A 145 -26.26 4.27 9.76
CA ALA A 145 -27.08 4.64 10.91
C ALA A 145 -27.28 6.17 11.05
N HIS A 146 -26.33 6.99 10.64
CA HIS A 146 -26.36 8.45 10.88
C HIS A 146 -26.43 9.29 9.61
N GLY A 147 -26.44 8.69 8.41
CA GLY A 147 -26.41 9.43 7.15
C GLY A 147 -24.99 9.80 6.72
N VAL A 148 -24.73 9.70 5.42
CA VAL A 148 -23.39 9.90 4.83
C VAL A 148 -22.91 11.35 4.94
N GLU A 149 -23.84 12.29 4.85
CA GLU A 149 -23.62 13.73 4.90
C GLU A 149 -22.88 14.19 6.17
N ASN A 150 -23.04 13.47 7.28
CA ASN A 150 -22.39 13.77 8.55
C ASN A 150 -20.90 13.35 8.60
N TYR A 151 -20.46 12.59 7.61
CA TYR A 151 -19.09 12.04 7.54
C TYR A 151 -18.31 12.52 6.32
N LEU A 152 -18.95 13.26 5.42
CA LEU A 152 -18.28 13.85 4.26
C LEU A 152 -17.30 14.93 4.72
N LYS A 153 -16.07 14.82 4.23
CA LYS A 153 -15.09 15.91 4.31
C LYS A 153 -15.36 16.92 3.17
N PRO A 154 -14.91 18.17 3.30
CA PRO A 154 -14.87 19.12 2.19
C PRO A 154 -14.20 18.51 0.94
N LEU A 155 -14.64 18.93 -0.25
CA LEU A 155 -14.15 18.39 -1.53
C LEU A 155 -12.64 18.59 -1.70
N ASP A 156 -12.13 19.70 -1.20
CA ASP A 156 -10.73 20.13 -1.22
C ASP A 156 -9.89 19.56 -0.06
N TYR A 157 -10.49 18.77 0.85
CA TYR A 157 -9.78 18.16 1.99
C TYR A 157 -8.48 17.41 1.62
N PRO A 158 -8.43 16.57 0.55
CA PRO A 158 -7.18 15.91 0.16
C PRO A 158 -6.19 16.84 -0.56
N LEU A 159 -6.58 18.08 -0.87
CA LEU A 159 -5.81 19.05 -1.65
C LEU A 159 -5.20 20.16 -0.78
N ASN A 160 -5.29 20.06 0.55
CA ASN A 160 -4.83 21.10 1.48
C ASN A 160 -3.33 21.41 1.41
N GLU A 161 -2.52 20.53 0.83
CA GLU A 161 -1.09 20.76 0.59
C GLU A 161 -0.83 21.52 -0.72
N LEU A 162 -1.85 21.70 -1.56
CA LEU A 162 -1.76 22.50 -2.78
C LEU A 162 -2.03 23.98 -2.47
N PRO A 163 -1.35 24.91 -3.17
CA PRO A 163 -1.69 26.32 -3.21
C PRO A 163 -3.15 26.53 -3.59
N ALA A 164 -3.82 27.43 -2.87
CA ALA A 164 -5.20 27.79 -3.11
C ALA A 164 -5.29 29.25 -3.56
N VAL A 165 -6.04 29.49 -4.65
CA VAL A 165 -6.34 30.83 -5.16
C VAL A 165 -7.80 31.15 -4.86
N LYS A 166 -8.06 32.32 -4.28
CA LYS A 166 -9.42 32.83 -4.06
C LYS A 166 -9.82 33.73 -5.22
N LEU A 167 -11.00 33.47 -5.77
CA LEU A 167 -11.57 34.23 -6.87
C LEU A 167 -12.65 35.17 -6.38
N ASP A 168 -12.79 36.30 -7.05
CA ASP A 168 -13.99 37.11 -6.97
C ASP A 168 -15.11 36.51 -7.83
N GLU A 169 -16.27 37.17 -7.83
CA GLU A 169 -17.46 36.71 -8.53
C GLU A 169 -17.26 36.67 -10.06
N GLU A 170 -16.45 37.58 -10.62
CA GLU A 170 -16.13 37.61 -12.04
C GLU A 170 -15.26 36.41 -12.43
N GLY A 171 -14.17 36.16 -11.68
CA GLY A 171 -13.29 35.02 -11.89
C GLY A 171 -14.00 33.69 -11.75
N TRP A 172 -14.89 33.56 -10.76
CA TRP A 172 -15.72 32.37 -10.57
C TRP A 172 -16.60 32.09 -11.79
N ASN A 173 -17.35 33.10 -12.25
CA ASN A 173 -18.23 32.95 -13.41
C ASN A 173 -17.46 32.55 -14.67
N ARG A 174 -16.25 33.10 -14.87
CA ARG A 174 -15.39 32.74 -16.01
C ARG A 174 -14.97 31.26 -15.97
N ILE A 175 -14.49 30.77 -14.83
CA ILE A 175 -14.08 29.35 -14.68
C ILE A 175 -15.25 28.40 -14.87
N CYS A 176 -16.43 28.71 -14.32
CA CYS A 176 -17.61 27.85 -14.49
C CYS A 176 -18.04 27.69 -15.95
N HIS A 177 -17.62 28.59 -16.85
CA HIS A 177 -17.84 28.52 -18.29
C HIS A 177 -16.60 28.08 -19.09
N GLY A 178 -15.56 27.56 -18.42
CA GLY A 178 -14.36 27.03 -19.06
C GLY A 178 -13.36 28.07 -19.55
N ASN A 179 -13.46 29.33 -19.10
CA ASN A 179 -12.51 30.39 -19.45
C ASN A 179 -11.32 30.39 -18.48
N SER A 180 -10.13 30.75 -18.98
CA SER A 180 -8.97 31.01 -18.13
C SER A 180 -9.17 32.27 -17.29
N ILE A 181 -8.37 32.36 -16.22
CA ILE A 181 -8.25 33.54 -15.36
C ILE A 181 -6.78 33.92 -15.24
N ASP A 182 -6.51 35.21 -15.08
CA ASP A 182 -5.18 35.70 -14.76
C ASP A 182 -5.07 35.78 -13.24
N ILE A 183 -4.04 35.14 -12.68
CA ILE A 183 -3.75 35.19 -11.25
C ILE A 183 -2.55 36.11 -11.02
N LEU A 184 -2.64 36.96 -9.99
CA LEU A 184 -1.60 37.95 -9.67
C LEU A 184 -0.38 37.35 -8.93
N GLU A 185 -0.55 36.16 -8.35
CA GLU A 185 0.51 35.45 -7.63
C GLU A 185 1.08 34.31 -8.49
N GLU A 186 2.40 34.16 -8.48
CA GLU A 186 3.07 33.04 -9.14
C GLU A 186 2.67 31.72 -8.45
N CYS A 187 2.07 30.80 -9.21
CA CYS A 187 1.91 29.43 -8.75
C CYS A 187 3.29 28.77 -8.61
N PRO A 188 3.52 27.97 -7.55
CA PRO A 188 4.71 27.12 -7.45
C PRO A 188 4.88 26.24 -8.69
N GLU A 189 6.14 26.04 -9.11
CA GLU A 189 6.46 25.15 -10.23
C GLU A 189 5.94 23.74 -9.98
N GLY A 190 5.24 23.16 -10.97
CA GLY A 190 4.80 21.76 -10.96
C GLY A 190 3.31 21.53 -10.68
N ILE A 191 2.49 22.58 -10.73
CA ILE A 191 1.01 22.51 -10.76
C ILE A 191 0.50 22.83 -12.16
#